data_AF-A0A0Q6RWW4-F1
#
_entry.id   AF-A0A0Q6RWW4-F1
#
_cell.length_a   1.000
_cell.length_b   1.000
_cell.length_c   1.000
_cell.angle_alpha   90.00
_cell.angle_beta   90.00
_cell.angle_gamma   90.00
#
_symmetry.space_group_name_H-M   'P 1'
#
loop_
_entity.id
_entity.type
_entity.pdbx_description
1 polymer ?
#
loop_
_entity_poly.entity_id
_entity_poly.type
_entity_poly.pdbx_seq_one_letter_code
_entity_poly.pdbx_strand_id
1 'polypeptide(L)' 'MTPVEFKTIRKRLGLNQAELAALLGYGSAVRISEFERATNPVPIPRLVALVMMAMDETGWRPPSE' A
#
# COMPACT_ATOMS: atom_id res chain seq x y z
N MET A 1 -3.71 1.89 10.55
CA MET A 1 -4.20 2.26 9.21
C MET A 1 -5.35 1.34 8.85
N THR A 2 -6.45 1.91 8.39
CA THR A 2 -7.63 1.18 7.92
C THR A 2 -7.48 0.78 6.43
N PRO A 3 -8.23 -0.23 5.95
CA PRO A 3 -8.27 -0.57 4.52
C PRO A 3 -8.60 0.63 3.61
N VAL A 4 -9.51 1.50 4.07
CA VAL A 4 -9.96 2.68 3.32
C VAL A 4 -8.84 3.72 3.23
N GLU A 5 -8.14 4.00 4.33
CA GLU A 5 -6.97 4.89 4.36
C GLU A 5 -5.86 4.37 3.44
N PHE A 6 -5.54 3.09 3.52
CA PHE A 6 -4.51 2.45 2.69
C PHE A 6 -4.82 2.60 1.20
N LYS A 7 -6.07 2.28 0.80
CA LYS A 7 -6.55 2.44 -0.57
C LYS A 7 -6.50 3.90 -1.04
N THR A 8 -6.81 4.82 -0.14
CA THR A 8 -6.84 6.26 -0.43
C THR A 8 -5.42 6.79 -0.67
N ILE A 9 -4.46 6.40 0.17
CA ILE A 9 -3.04 6.71 -0.05
C ILE A 9 -2.56 6.15 -1.38
N ARG A 10 -2.80 4.86 -1.67
CA ARG A 10 -2.36 4.25 -2.94
C ARG A 10 -2.87 5.04 -4.15
N LYS A 11 -4.14 5.43 -4.13
CA LYS A 11 -4.74 6.23 -5.21
C LYS A 11 -4.09 7.61 -5.33
N ARG A 12 -3.80 8.30 -4.22
CA ARG A 12 -3.09 9.60 -4.23
C ARG A 12 -1.66 9.48 -4.75
N LEU A 13 -0.99 8.36 -4.49
CA LEU A 13 0.32 8.04 -5.06
C LEU A 13 0.26 7.74 -6.57
N GLY A 14 -0.93 7.65 -7.17
CA GLY A 14 -1.11 7.36 -8.60
C GLY A 14 -0.89 5.90 -8.97
N LEU A 15 -0.86 4.99 -7.99
CA LEU A 15 -0.50 3.58 -8.20
C LEU A 15 -1.75 2.71 -8.33
N ASN A 16 -1.71 1.75 -9.25
CA ASN A 16 -2.59 0.59 -9.23
C ASN A 16 -2.10 -0.46 -8.19
N GLN A 17 -2.88 -1.52 -7.97
CA GLN A 17 -2.53 -2.54 -6.95
C GLN A 17 -1.27 -3.35 -7.31
N ALA A 18 -1.02 -3.61 -8.59
CA ALA A 18 0.16 -4.35 -9.03
C ALA A 18 1.44 -3.51 -8.89
N GLU A 19 1.38 -2.23 -9.24
CA GLU A 19 2.49 -1.29 -9.07
C GLU A 19 2.87 -1.12 -7.60
N LEU A 20 1.87 -0.96 -6.72
CA LEU A 20 2.14 -0.89 -5.27
C LEU A 20 2.69 -2.22 -4.75
N ALA A 21 2.20 -3.36 -5.24
CA ALA A 21 2.74 -4.66 -4.86
C ALA A 21 4.23 -4.76 -5.21
N ALA A 22 4.59 -4.43 -6.45
CA ALA A 22 5.98 -4.42 -6.90
C ALA A 22 6.85 -3.46 -6.06
N LEU A 23 6.37 -2.23 -5.82
CA LEU A 23 7.08 -1.22 -5.02
C LEU A 23 7.35 -1.68 -3.58
N LEU A 24 6.43 -2.41 -2.98
CA LEU A 24 6.55 -2.93 -1.61
C LEU A 24 7.21 -4.31 -1.54
N GLY A 25 7.70 -4.85 -2.66
CA GLY A 25 8.34 -6.17 -2.72
C GLY A 25 7.37 -7.35 -2.58
N TYR A 26 6.08 -7.14 -2.84
CA TYR A 26 5.09 -8.21 -2.90
C TYR A 26 5.01 -8.80 -4.32
N GLY A 27 5.07 -10.12 -4.44
CA GLY A 27 5.00 -10.80 -5.73
C GLY A 27 3.64 -10.79 -6.43
N SER A 28 2.59 -10.19 -5.84
CA SER A 28 1.24 -10.17 -6.44
C SER A 28 0.37 -9.03 -5.93
N ALA A 29 -0.44 -8.46 -6.83
CA ALA A 29 -1.50 -7.50 -6.52
C ALA A 29 -2.55 -8.04 -5.54
N VAL A 30 -2.68 -9.38 -5.42
CA VAL A 30 -3.60 -10.03 -4.47
C VAL A 30 -3.33 -9.58 -3.04
N ARG A 31 -2.06 -9.42 -2.64
CA ARG A 31 -1.71 -8.98 -1.29
C ARG A 31 -2.24 -7.58 -0.99
N ILE A 32 -2.18 -6.68 -1.97
CA ILE A 32 -2.73 -5.33 -1.85
C ILE A 32 -4.26 -5.38 -1.77
N SER A 33 -4.90 -6.22 -2.57
CA SER A 33 -6.35 -6.43 -2.52
C SER A 33 -6.82 -6.95 -1.15
N GLU A 34 -6.07 -7.87 -0.53
CA GLU A 34 -6.35 -8.39 0.82
C GLU A 34 -6.34 -7.31 1.91
N PHE A 35 -5.48 -6.30 1.76
CA PHE A 35 -5.44 -5.14 2.65
C PHE A 35 -6.60 -4.18 2.41
N GLU A 36 -7.05 -4.02 1.16
CA GLU A 36 -8.05 -3.01 0.77
C GLU A 36 -9.50 -3.48 0.85
N ARG A 37 -9.74 -4.80 0.91
CA ARG A 37 -11.09 -5.37 0.87
C ARG A 37 -11.92 -4.95 2.08
N ALA A 38 -13.21 -4.68 1.85
CA ALA A 38 -14.14 -4.34 2.92
C ALA A 38 -14.53 -5.56 3.78
N THR A 39 -14.57 -6.74 3.18
CA THR A 39 -14.96 -7.99 3.86
C THR A 39 -13.74 -8.80 4.25
N ASN A 40 -13.63 -9.16 5.53
CA ASN A 40 -12.52 -9.91 6.12
C ASN A 40 -11.12 -9.38 5.75
N PRO A 41 -10.83 -8.07 5.87
CA PRO A 41 -9.51 -7.53 5.51
C PRO A 41 -8.39 -8.23 6.26
N VAL A 42 -7.27 -8.48 5.58
CA VAL A 42 -6.04 -8.87 6.25
C VAL A 42 -5.48 -7.62 6.95
N PRO A 43 -5.04 -7.71 8.22
CA PRO A 43 -4.42 -6.58 8.89
C PRO A 43 -3.20 -6.06 8.11
N ILE A 44 -3.13 -4.75 7.92
CA ILE A 44 -1.98 -4.08 7.30
C ILE A 44 -0.82 -4.10 8.31
N PRO A 45 0.35 -4.69 7.98
CA PRO A 45 1.50 -4.69 8.87
C PRO A 45 1.93 -3.26 9.24
N ARG A 46 2.34 -3.05 10.49
CA ARG A 46 2.72 -1.71 10.99
C ARG A 46 3.76 -1.01 10.12
N LEU A 47 4.80 -1.73 9.69
CA LEU A 47 5.87 -1.16 8.86
C LEU A 47 5.35 -0.72 7.48
N VAL A 48 4.47 -1.51 6.88
CA VAL A 48 3.83 -1.16 5.60
C VAL A 48 2.99 0.11 5.74
N ALA A 49 2.23 0.23 6.83
CA ALA A 49 1.47 1.44 7.12
C ALA A 49 2.38 2.68 7.27
N LEU A 50 3.51 2.55 7.97
CA LEU A 50 4.49 3.64 8.12
C LEU A 50 5.10 4.05 6.78
N VAL A 51 5.47 3.09 5.93
CA VAL A 51 6.00 3.36 4.60
C VAL A 51 4.96 4.07 3.72
N MET A 52 3.70 3.63 3.76
CA MET A 52 2.60 4.28 3.03
C MET A 52 2.41 5.73 3.46
N MET A 53 2.40 6.01 4.77
CA MET A 53 2.30 7.38 5.29
C MET A 53 3.51 8.23 4.89
N ALA A 54 4.73 7.69 5.00
CA ALA A 54 5.94 8.40 4.60
C ALA A 54 5.92 8.79 3.11
N MET A 55 5.51 7.86 2.23
CA MET A 55 5.40 8.15 0.79
C MET A 55 4.37 9.23 0.48
N ASP A 56 3.24 9.22 1.19
CA ASP A 56 2.14 10.18 1.01
C ASP A 56 2.47 11.57 1.53
N GLU A 57 3.04 11.66 2.72
CA GLU A 57 3.25 12.93 3.44
C GLU A 57 4.54 13.65 3.03
N THR A 58 5.59 12.90 2.71
CA THR A 58 6.92 13.49 2.44
C THR A 58 7.32 13.47 0.97
N GLY A 59 6.59 12.71 0.13
CA GLY A 59 6.97 12.46 -1.25
C GLY A 59 8.15 11.50 -1.43
N TRP A 60 8.74 10.99 -0.34
CA TRP A 60 9.79 9.98 -0.40
C TRP A 60 9.32 8.73 -1.15
N ARG A 61 10.23 8.06 -1.85
CA ARG A 61 9.97 6.78 -2.54
C ARG A 61 11.12 5.82 -2.23
N PRO A 62 10.84 4.51 -2.06
CA PRO A 62 11.91 3.54 -1.95
C PRO A 62 12.75 3.54 -3.24
N PRO A 63 14.06 3.32 -3.16
CA PRO A 63 14.89 3.18 -4.34
C PRO A 63 14.40 2.00 -5.19
N SER A 64 14.46 2.16 -6.51
CA SER A 64 14.23 1.05 -7.45
C SER A 64 15.36 0.04 -7.26
N GLU A 65 15.02 -1.23 -7.02
CA GLU A 65 15.98 -2.34 -7.13
C GLU A 65 16.38 -2.59 -8.59
#